data_AF-A0A1F8QBU5-F1
#
_entry.id   AF-A0A1F8QBU5-F1
#
_cell.length_a   1.000
_cell.length_b   1.000
_cell.length_c   1.000
_cell.angle_alpha   90.00
_cell.angle_beta   90.00
_cell.angle_gamma   90.00
#
_symmetry.space_group_name_H-M   'P 1'
#
loop_
_entity.id
_entity.type
_entity.pdbx_description
1 polymer ?
#
loop_
_entity_poly.entity_id
_entity_poly.type
_entity_poly.pdbx_seq_one_letter_code
_entity_poly.pdbx_strand_id
1 'polypeptide(L)' 'MKSLRVIVPLAVTALLTVLSVYSAMWLTGLVPDGPWVDLLKAAIVIFIIGAAVISIAWSAYFTYIIRTTVERLVSK' A
#
# COMPACT_ATOMS: atom_id res chain seq x y z
N MET A 1 -14.51 -10.02 -17.87
CA MET A 1 -14.55 -8.69 -17.19
C MET A 1 -14.68 -8.75 -15.66
N LYS A 2 -15.40 -9.72 -15.05
CA LYS A 2 -15.54 -9.83 -13.58
C LYS A 2 -14.25 -10.22 -12.85
N SER A 3 -13.49 -11.21 -13.34
CA SER A 3 -12.26 -11.66 -12.67
C SER A 3 -11.14 -10.62 -12.73
N LEU A 4 -10.95 -9.93 -13.86
CA LEU A 4 -9.98 -8.83 -13.97
C LEU A 4 -10.22 -7.71 -12.95
N ARG A 5 -11.49 -7.43 -12.60
CA ARG A 5 -11.86 -6.44 -11.56
C ARG A 5 -11.41 -6.83 -10.15
N VAL A 6 -11.12 -8.11 -9.90
CA VAL A 6 -10.63 -8.61 -8.60
C VAL A 6 -9.13 -8.88 -8.65
N ILE A 7 -8.65 -9.47 -9.75
CA ILE A 7 -7.24 -9.86 -9.91
C ILE A 7 -6.31 -8.64 -9.89
N VAL A 8 -6.69 -7.52 -10.54
CA VAL A 8 -5.84 -6.32 -10.57
C VAL A 8 -5.63 -5.72 -9.17
N PRO A 9 -6.68 -5.37 -8.40
CA PRO A 9 -6.47 -4.84 -7.05
C PRO A 9 -5.76 -5.85 -6.14
N LEU A 10 -6.04 -7.14 -6.27
CA LEU A 10 -5.39 -8.18 -5.46
C LEU A 10 -3.90 -8.31 -5.77
N ALA A 11 -3.51 -8.23 -7.05
CA ALA A 11 -2.11 -8.22 -7.48
C ALA A 11 -1.37 -6.96 -7.02
N VAL A 12 -2.01 -5.78 -7.12
CA VAL A 12 -1.43 -4.51 -6.65
C VAL A 12 -1.25 -4.53 -5.14
N THR A 13 -2.24 -5.01 -4.38
CA THR A 13 -2.13 -5.16 -2.93
C THR A 13 -1.00 -6.11 -2.55
N ALA A 14 -0.91 -7.28 -3.18
CA ALA A 14 0.18 -8.23 -2.91
C ALA A 14 1.56 -7.63 -3.20
N LEU A 15 1.70 -6.92 -4.32
CA LEU A 15 2.94 -6.22 -4.69
C LEU A 15 3.31 -5.16 -3.65
N LEU A 16 2.35 -4.32 -3.26
CA LEU A 16 2.56 -3.29 -2.23
C LEU A 16 2.93 -3.90 -0.89
N THR A 17 2.29 -5.00 -0.49
CA THR A 17 2.64 -5.72 0.75
C THR A 17 4.09 -6.20 0.73
N VAL A 18 4.54 -6.82 -0.36
CA VAL A 18 5.94 -7.27 -0.49
C VAL A 18 6.91 -6.09 -0.40
N LEU A 19 6.62 -4.99 -1.11
CA LEU A 19 7.45 -3.78 -1.07
C LEU A 19 7.49 -3.14 0.31
N SER A 20 6.37 -3.11 1.02
CA SER A 20 6.30 -2.61 2.40
C SER A 20 7.14 -3.45 3.35
N VAL A 21 7.04 -4.79 3.27
CA VAL A 21 7.87 -5.70 4.10
C VAL A 21 9.35 -5.49 3.80
N TYR A 22 9.73 -5.46 2.52
CA TYR A 22 11.12 -5.23 2.13
C TYR A 22 11.64 -3.87 2.64
N SER A 23 10.83 -2.81 2.49
CA SER A 23 11.18 -1.48 2.98
C SER A 23 11.32 -1.44 4.51
N ALA A 24 10.48 -2.18 5.24
CA ALA A 24 10.56 -2.25 6.69
C ALA A 24 11.84 -2.95 7.14
N MET A 25 12.17 -4.09 6.54
CA MET A 25 13.42 -4.80 6.82
C MET A 25 14.64 -3.93 6.50
N TRP A 26 14.63 -3.27 5.35
CA TRP A 26 15.73 -2.42 4.93
C TRP A 26 15.91 -1.20 5.86
N LEU A 27 14.84 -0.45 6.14
CA LEU A 27 14.91 0.74 7.00
C LEU A 27 15.26 0.39 8.45
N THR A 28 14.72 -0.69 9.00
CA THR A 28 15.08 -1.15 10.35
C THR A 28 16.52 -1.64 10.43
N GLY A 29 17.07 -2.21 9.35
CA GLY A 29 18.46 -2.62 9.24
C GLY A 29 19.46 -1.45 9.16
N LEU A 30 19.00 -0.25 8.78
CA LEU A 30 19.82 0.97 8.75
C LEU A 30 19.87 1.70 10.09
N VAL A 31 19.05 1.31 11.07
CA VAL A 31 19.05 1.96 12.39
C VAL A 31 20.31 1.54 13.15
N PRO A 32 21.22 2.48 13.48
CA PRO A 32 22.43 2.16 14.21
C PRO A 32 22.10 1.74 15.65
N ASP A 33 22.99 0.94 16.24
CA ASP A 33 22.83 0.47 17.61
C ASP A 33 22.87 1.64 18.61
N GLY A 34 21.95 1.62 19.57
CA GLY A 34 21.82 2.65 20.57
C GLY A 34 20.65 2.42 21.52
N PRO A 35 20.54 3.21 22.59
CA PRO A 35 19.51 3.02 23.64
C PRO A 35 18.07 3.16 23.13
N TRP A 36 17.88 3.78 21.97
CA TRP A 36 16.57 4.02 21.35
C TRP A 36 16.29 3.15 20.12
N VAL A 37 17.16 2.16 19.83
CA VAL A 37 17.11 1.39 18.59
C VAL A 37 15.77 0.67 18.40
N ASP A 38 15.24 0.06 19.47
CA ASP A 38 13.99 -0.70 19.40
C ASP A 38 12.78 0.22 19.20
N LEU A 39 12.80 1.41 19.82
CA LEU A 39 11.75 2.41 19.65
C LEU A 39 11.71 2.93 18.21
N LEU A 40 12.87 3.24 17.63
CA LEU A 40 12.98 3.70 16.24
C LEU A 40 12.55 2.62 15.25
N LYS A 41 13.00 1.37 15.46
CA LYS A 41 12.59 0.23 14.63
C LYS A 41 11.07 0.01 14.70
N ALA A 42 10.48 0.08 15.89
CA ALA A 42 9.03 -0.03 16.06
C ALA A 42 8.27 1.10 15.37
N ALA A 43 8.75 2.35 15.47
CA ALA A 43 8.14 3.50 14.80
C ALA A 43 8.19 3.36 13.27
N ILE A 44 9.29 2.87 12.70
CA ILE A 44 9.44 2.58 11.27
C ILE A 44 8.40 1.54 10.82
N VAL A 45 8.22 0.46 11.59
CA VAL A 45 7.23 -0.58 11.27
C VAL A 45 5.81 -0.02 11.28
N ILE A 46 5.44 0.75 12.31
CA ILE A 46 4.11 1.37 12.41
C ILE A 46 3.90 2.34 11.23
N PHE A 47 4.89 3.16 10.91
CA PHE A 47 4.84 4.10 9.79
C PHE A 47 4.59 3.39 8.47
N ILE A 48 5.29 2.28 8.20
CA ILE A 48 5.13 1.51 6.97
C ILE A 48 3.78 0.83 6.89
N ILE A 49 3.28 0.26 8.00
CA ILE A 49 1.92 -0.31 8.05
C ILE A 49 0.89 0.79 7.75
N GLY A 50 1.02 1.97 8.36
CA GLY A 50 0.16 3.11 8.09
C GLY A 50 0.19 3.54 6.63
N ALA A 51 1.39 3.67 6.05
CA ALA A 51 1.57 4.02 4.64
C ALA A 51 0.94 2.96 3.71
N ALA A 52 1.12 1.67 3.99
CA ALA A 52 0.54 0.58 3.21
C ALA A 52 -1.00 0.64 3.22
N VAL A 53 -1.61 0.85 4.39
CA VAL A 53 -3.07 0.98 4.52
C VAL A 53 -3.59 2.18 3.72
N ILE A 54 -2.91 3.33 3.83
CA ILE A 54 -3.27 4.55 3.08
C ILE A 54 -3.16 4.30 1.56
N SER A 55 -2.09 3.68 1.09
CA SER A 55 -1.91 3.37 -0.32
C SER A 55 -2.98 2.42 -0.86
N ILE A 56 -3.36 1.40 -0.09
CA ILE A 56 -4.44 0.47 -0.47
C ILE A 56 -5.78 1.20 -0.55
N ALA A 57 -6.11 2.01 0.47
CA ALA A 57 -7.34 2.80 0.50
C ALA A 57 -7.42 3.78 -0.68
N TRP A 58 -6.30 4.46 -0.98
CA TRP A 58 -6.20 5.37 -2.12
C TRP A 58 -6.39 4.64 -3.45
N SER A 59 -5.77 3.47 -3.62
CA SER A 59 -5.93 2.66 -4.84
C SER A 59 -7.37 2.21 -5.06
N ALA A 60 -8.07 1.82 -3.98
CA ALA A 60 -9.49 1.46 -4.05
C ALA A 60 -10.36 2.66 -4.42
N TYR A 61 -10.13 3.82 -3.80
CA TYR A 61 -10.83 5.07 -4.11
C TYR A 61 -10.62 5.50 -5.56
N PHE A 62 -9.37 5.48 -6.04
CA PHE A 62 -9.04 5.86 -7.41
C PHE A 62 -9.72 4.94 -8.44
N THR A 63 -9.74 3.63 -8.16
CA THR A 63 -10.45 2.64 -9.00
C THR A 63 -11.95 2.93 -9.07
N TYR A 64 -12.56 3.33 -7.95
CA TYR A 64 -13.97 3.73 -7.91
C TYR A 64 -14.22 5.00 -8.74
N ILE A 65 -13.40 6.03 -8.59
CA ILE A 65 -13.53 7.28 -9.34
C ILE A 65 -13.40 7.03 -10.85
N ILE A 66 -12.37 6.29 -11.28
CA ILE A 66 -12.20 5.96 -12.71
C ILE A 66 -13.41 5.21 -13.24
N ARG A 67 -13.93 4.22 -12.50
CA ARG A 67 -15.13 3.50 -12.92
C ARG A 67 -16.31 4.46 -13.14
N THR A 68 -16.56 5.32 -12.16
CA THR A 68 -17.68 6.26 -12.19
C THR A 68 -17.55 7.25 -13.36
N THR A 69 -16.33 7.70 -13.65
CA THR A 69 -16.03 8.58 -14.78
C THR A 69 -16.27 7.88 -16.12
N VAL A 70 -15.80 6.64 -16.28
CA VAL A 70 -16.01 5.85 -17.51
C VAL A 70 -17.49 5.55 -17.74
N GLU A 71 -18.22 5.14 -16.69
CA GLU A 71 -19.66 4.86 -16.79
C GLU A 71 -20.45 6.12 -17.22
N ARG A 72 -20.10 7.30 -16.69
CA ARG A 72 -20.70 8.57 -17.11
C ARG A 72 -20.36 8.97 -18.55
N LEU A 73 -19.16 8.66 -19.04
CA LEU A 73 -18.73 8.95 -20.41
C LEU A 73 -19.42 8.05 -21.45
N VAL A 74 -19.64 6.77 -21.12
CA VAL A 74 -20.26 5.77 -22.03
C VAL A 74 -21.79 5.87 -22.05
N SER A 75 -22.40 6.42 -21.00
CA SER A 75 -23.86 6.65 -20.92
C SER A 75 -24.32 7.92 -21.65
N LYS A 76 -23.41 8.71 -22.22
CA LYS A 76 -23.73 9.83 -23.12
C LYS A 76 -23.51 9.42 -24.57
#